data_AF-U2DN40-F1
#
_entry.id   AF-U2DN40-F1
#
_cell.length_a   1.000
_cell.length_b   1.000
_cell.length_c   1.000
_cell.angle_alpha   90.00
_cell.angle_beta   90.00
_cell.angle_gamma   90.00
#
_symmetry.space_group_name_H-M   'P 1'
#
loop_
_entity.id
_entity.type
_entity.pdbx_description
1 polymer ?
#
loop_
_entity_poly.entity_id
_entity_poly.type
_entity_poly.pdbx_seq_one_letter_code
_entity_poly.pdbx_strand_id
1 'polypeptide(L)' 'MYTGAKTPMYIVRSLNMTNWLCNNGFKILKVEDSEKDAKYKVFLFEDTPELHHMMMQFPKGV' A
#
# COMPACT_ATOMS: atom_id res chain seq x y z
N MET A 1 -13.53 -8.29 -19.76
CA MET A 1 -12.71 -7.08 -19.55
C MET A 1 -13.28 -6.36 -18.35
N TYR A 2 -12.52 -6.15 -17.28
CA TYR A 2 -13.08 -5.60 -16.03
C TYR A 2 -13.59 -4.16 -16.26
N THR A 3 -14.90 -3.98 -16.07
CA THR A 3 -15.62 -2.70 -16.12
C THR A 3 -15.91 -2.23 -14.69
N GLY A 4 -14.87 -1.93 -13.92
CA GLY A 4 -14.98 -1.35 -12.57
C GLY A 4 -14.33 0.03 -12.57
N ALA A 5 -14.92 0.99 -11.87
CA ALA A 5 -14.34 2.31 -11.65
C ALA A 5 -12.86 2.16 -11.23
N LYS A 6 -11.96 2.91 -11.86
CA LYS A 6 -10.53 2.91 -11.49
C LYS A 6 -10.41 3.48 -10.08
N THR A 7 -10.41 2.62 -9.07
CA THR A 7 -10.04 3.01 -7.72
C THR A 7 -8.62 3.56 -7.75
N PRO A 8 -8.37 4.81 -7.30
CA PRO A 8 -7.03 5.36 -7.24
C PRO A 8 -6.20 4.49 -6.27
N MET A 9 -4.98 4.13 -6.66
CA MET A 9 -4.13 3.21 -5.90
C MET A 9 -2.85 3.88 -5.45
N TYR A 10 -2.43 3.57 -4.22
CA TYR A 10 -1.17 3.99 -3.65
C TYR A 10 -0.23 2.81 -3.45
N ILE A 11 1.03 2.94 -3.90
CA ILE A 11 2.04 1.88 -3.84
C ILE A 11 2.91 2.04 -2.59
N VAL A 12 2.86 1.04 -1.71
CA VAL A 12 3.74 0.90 -0.56
C VAL A 12 4.79 -0.17 -0.85
N ARG A 13 6.06 0.17 -0.65
CA ARG A 13 7.21 -0.73 -0.91
C ARG A 13 7.82 -1.33 0.35
N SER A 14 7.57 -0.73 1.51
CA SER A 14 8.10 -1.20 2.79
C SER A 14 7.17 -2.22 3.41
N LEU A 15 7.73 -3.37 3.82
CA LEU A 15 6.98 -4.40 4.54
C LEU A 15 6.50 -3.89 5.91
N ASN A 16 7.35 -3.16 6.65
CA ASN A 16 6.99 -2.62 7.96
C ASN A 16 5.82 -1.62 7.86
N MET A 17 5.85 -0.74 6.86
CA MET A 17 4.74 0.19 6.59
C MET A 17 3.47 -0.57 6.20
N THR A 18 3.60 -1.60 5.35
CA THR A 18 2.46 -2.43 4.93
C THR A 18 1.81 -3.11 6.14
N ASN A 19 2.61 -3.70 7.02
CA ASN A 19 2.12 -4.32 8.26
C ASN A 19 1.44 -3.31 9.18
N TRP A 20 2.02 -2.11 9.35
CA TRP A 20 1.41 -1.02 10.12
C TRP A 20 0.04 -0.64 9.57
N LEU A 21 -0.07 -0.44 8.27
CA LEU A 21 -1.34 -0.09 7.62
C LEU A 21 -2.38 -1.21 7.79
N CYS A 22 -1.97 -2.47 7.61
CA CYS A 22 -2.86 -3.62 7.84
C CYS A 22 -3.36 -3.69 9.29
N ASN A 23 -2.48 -3.47 10.26
CA ASN A 23 -2.84 -3.46 11.69
C ASN A 23 -3.78 -2.30 12.05
N ASN A 24 -3.81 -1.23 11.26
CA ASN A 24 -4.70 -0.09 11.42
C ASN A 24 -5.96 -0.17 10.52
N GLY A 25 -6.25 -1.35 9.96
CA GLY A 25 -7.51 -1.62 9.25
C GLY A 25 -7.49 -1.36 7.75
N PHE A 26 -6.38 -0.92 7.17
CA PHE A 26 -6.23 -0.74 5.72
C PHE A 26 -6.02 -2.09 5.05
N LYS A 27 -6.65 -2.31 3.89
CA LYS A 27 -6.58 -3.57 3.15
C LYS A 27 -5.68 -3.45 1.93
N ILE A 28 -4.79 -4.41 1.76
CA ILE A 28 -4.05 -4.59 0.51
C ILE A 28 -5.06 -5.01 -0.56
N LEU A 29 -5.18 -4.22 -1.63
CA LEU A 29 -6.05 -4.51 -2.76
C LEU A 29 -5.35 -5.39 -3.79
N LYS A 30 -4.04 -5.18 -3.97
CA LYS A 30 -3.24 -5.91 -4.95
C LYS A 30 -1.78 -5.99 -4.51
N VAL A 31 -1.11 -7.04 -4.94
CA VAL A 31 0.34 -7.20 -4.82
C VAL A 31 0.89 -7.42 -6.22
N GLU A 32 1.90 -6.66 -6.59
CA GLU A 32 2.55 -6.74 -7.89
C GLU A 32 4.06 -6.88 -7.73
N ASP A 33 4.75 -7.30 -8.79
CA ASP A 33 6.20 -7.24 -8.85
C ASP A 33 6.66 -5.78 -9.02
N SER A 34 7.75 -5.42 -8.35
CA SER A 34 8.36 -4.10 -8.53
C SER A 34 8.92 -3.99 -9.95
N GLU A 35 8.49 -2.96 -10.67
CA GLU A 35 9.00 -2.67 -12.02
C GLU A 35 10.53 -2.49 -12.08
N LYS A 36 11.15 -2.09 -10.95
CA LYS A 36 12.60 -1.89 -10.87
C LYS A 36 13.38 -3.20 -10.72
N ASP A 37 12.79 -4.19 -10.06
CA ASP A 37 13.40 -5.49 -9.81
C ASP A 37 12.29 -6.48 -9.41
N ALA A 38 12.03 -7.43 -10.29
CA ALA A 38 10.95 -8.42 -10.16
C ALA A 38 11.12 -9.37 -8.97
N LYS A 39 12.28 -9.37 -8.29
CA LYS A 39 12.47 -10.11 -7.03
C LYS A 39 11.71 -9.48 -5.87
N TYR A 40 11.39 -8.19 -5.94
CA TYR A 40 10.65 -7.49 -4.88
C TYR A 40 9.18 -7.35 -5.23
N LYS A 41 8.34 -7.41 -4.20
CA LYS A 41 6.90 -7.16 -4.31
C LYS A 41 6.58 -5.73 -3.87
N VAL A 42 5.54 -5.16 -4.45
CA VAL A 42 4.94 -3.89 -4.02
C VAL A 42 3.48 -4.12 -3.63
N PHE A 43 3.02 -3.40 -2.62
CA PHE A 43 1.69 -3.54 -2.05
C PHE A 43 0.84 -2.34 -2.43
N LEU A 44 -0.32 -2.59 -3.03
CA LEU A 44 -1.22 -1.54 -3.49
C LEU A 44 -2.40 -1.43 -2.53
N PHE A 45 -2.62 -0.22 -2.03
CA PHE A 45 -3.74 0.17 -1.19
C PHE A 45 -4.65 1.14 -1.93
N GLU A 46 -5.86 1.32 -1.45
CA GLU A 46 -6.73 2.40 -1.91
C GLU A 46 -6.13 3.76 -1.52
N ASP A 47 -6.01 4.66 -2.49
CA ASP A 47 -5.48 6.00 -2.28
C ASP A 47 -6.54 6.89 -1.62
N THR A 48 -6.42 7.07 -0.31
CA THR A 48 -7.35 7.84 0.51
C THR A 48 -6.59 8.81 1.41
N PRO A 49 -7.17 9.98 1.76
CA PRO A 49 -6.56 10.90 2.73
C PRO A 49 -6.24 10.23 4.07
N GLU A 50 -7.07 9.29 4.51
CA GLU A 50 -6.89 8.53 5.75
C GLU A 50 -5.66 7.63 5.69
N LEU A 51 -5.38 7.01 4.53
CA LEU A 51 -4.16 6.23 4.32
C LEU A 51 -2.92 7.10 4.53
N HIS A 52 -2.86 8.26 3.88
CA HIS A 52 -1.73 9.19 4.00
C HIS A 52 -1.56 9.67 5.43
N HIS A 53 -2.68 10.00 6.10
CA HIS A 53 -2.65 10.40 7.50
C HIS A 53 -2.06 9.30 8.40
N MET A 54 -2.46 8.03 8.19
CA MET A 54 -1.94 6.90 8.95
C MET A 54 -0.45 6.64 8.66
N MET A 55 0.00 6.85 7.42
CA MET A 55 1.41 6.74 7.07
C MET A 55 2.27 7.79 7.78
N MET A 56 1.75 9.01 7.99
CA MET A 56 2.47 10.06 8.74
C MET A 56 2.64 9.72 10.22
N GLN A 57 1.77 8.87 10.77
CA GLN A 57 1.86 8.39 12.16
C GLN A 57 2.81 7.19 12.31
N PHE A 58 3.35 6.66 11.22
CA PHE A 58 4.26 5.52 11.29
C PHE A 58 5.52 5.87 12.11
N PRO A 59 5.84 5.12 13.17
CA PRO A 59 6.96 5.44 14.06
C PRO A 59 8.29 5.37 13.31
N LYS A 60 9.10 6.43 13.46
CA LYS A 60 10.44 6.49 12.87
C LYS A 60 11.40 5.63 13.69
N GLY A 61 12.00 4.62 13.06
CA GLY A 61 13.04 3.77 13.66
C GLY A 61 12.68 2.29 13.80
N VAL A 62 11.63 1.81 13.12
CA VAL A 62 11.22 0.39 13.08
C VAL A 62 11.56 -0.27 11.76
#